data_AF-A0A2N9MF40-F1
#
_entry.id   AF-A0A2N9MF40-F1
#
_cell.length_a   1.000
_cell.length_b   1.000
_cell.length_c   1.000
_cell.angle_alpha   90.00
_cell.angle_beta   90.00
_cell.angle_gamma   90.00
#
_symmetry.space_group_name_H-M   'P 1'
#
loop_
_entity.id
_entity.type
_entity.pdbx_description
1 polymer ?
#
loop_
_entity_poly.entity_id
_entity_poly.type
_entity_poly.pdbx_seq_one_letter_code
_entity_poly.pdbx_strand_id
1 'polypeptide(L)'
;MIRLLPLLFAWAVVGQSAPQESVAARMQSFDRALGVECTHCHVAGDWKRDEKPEYGFAQRMIRMTEGLNAGTLRDLGGVTCWSCHRGSVKPARMPRAGWEDRLAHRPEAMKLSEEDAKKPASEVYGNLQLLARAPAGSIPMNMSIYAAALGVSCGHCHVPGHWESDEKPAKRTARIMLGMFSEFPKYFDASRQPSMQCYTCHQGSVKPQRMPAG
;
A
#
# COMPACT_ATOMS: atom_id res chain seq x y z
N MET A 1 20.70 65.05 25.03
CA MET A 1 21.37 64.49 23.83
C MET A 1 20.58 63.28 23.37
N ILE A 2 19.70 63.46 22.38
CA ILE A 2 18.79 62.43 21.87
C ILE A 2 19.58 61.56 20.89
N ARG A 3 19.85 60.30 21.24
CA ARG A 3 20.41 59.30 20.32
C ARG A 3 19.26 58.52 19.69
N LEU A 4 18.99 58.80 18.41
CA LEU A 4 18.15 57.99 17.53
C LEU A 4 18.81 56.62 17.33
N LEU A 5 18.13 55.53 17.70
CA LEU A 5 18.47 54.18 17.26
C LEU A 5 17.82 53.92 15.89
N PRO A 6 18.54 53.41 14.89
CA PRO A 6 17.94 53.04 13.62
C PRO A 6 17.23 51.68 13.77
N LEU A 7 15.99 51.61 13.27
CA LEU A 7 15.25 50.38 13.08
C LEU A 7 15.99 49.51 12.06
N LEU A 8 16.64 48.45 12.52
CA LEU A 8 17.15 47.40 11.64
C LEU A 8 15.98 46.53 11.18
N PHE A 9 15.59 46.70 9.92
CA PHE A 9 14.75 45.79 9.18
C PHE A 9 15.42 44.41 9.16
N ALA A 10 14.90 43.47 9.95
CA ALA A 10 15.23 42.06 9.81
C ALA A 10 14.60 41.56 8.50
N TRP A 11 15.43 41.40 7.47
CA TRP A 11 15.04 40.70 6.25
C TRP A 11 14.75 39.25 6.62
N ALA A 12 13.49 38.86 6.49
CA ALA A 12 13.08 37.47 6.60
C ALA A 12 13.88 36.63 5.58
N VAL A 13 14.66 35.67 6.07
CA VAL A 13 15.25 34.63 5.24
C VAL A 13 14.10 33.79 4.71
N VAL A 14 13.76 34.01 3.45
CA VAL A 14 12.84 33.19 2.67
C VAL A 14 13.32 31.75 2.74
N GLY A 15 12.41 30.86 3.13
CA GLY A 15 12.66 29.45 3.41
C GLY A 15 13.38 28.75 2.26
N GLN A 16 14.41 27.99 2.62
CA GLN A 16 15.04 27.02 1.74
C GLN A 16 14.02 25.90 1.48
N SER A 17 13.32 25.95 0.34
CA SER A 17 12.63 24.78 -0.19
C SER A 17 13.68 23.74 -0.60
N ALA A 18 13.46 22.48 -0.22
CA ALA A 18 14.32 21.37 -0.61
C ALA A 18 14.57 21.35 -2.14
N PRO A 19 15.74 20.86 -2.62
CA PRO A 19 16.01 20.78 -4.05
C PRO A 19 14.93 19.94 -4.75
N GLN A 20 14.26 20.52 -5.74
CA GLN A 20 13.30 19.81 -6.56
C GLN A 20 14.05 18.73 -7.35
N GLU A 21 13.64 17.47 -7.23
CA GLU A 21 14.19 16.36 -8.02
C GLU A 21 14.10 16.69 -9.51
N SER A 22 15.18 16.49 -10.26
CA SER A 22 15.13 16.68 -11.71
C SER A 22 14.17 15.67 -12.35
N VAL A 23 13.48 16.08 -13.42
CA VAL A 23 12.60 15.17 -14.17
C VAL A 23 13.36 13.92 -14.63
N ALA A 24 14.62 14.06 -15.03
CA ALA A 24 15.47 12.95 -15.45
C ALA A 24 15.69 11.93 -14.32
N ALA A 25 16.04 12.38 -13.11
CA ALA A 25 16.21 11.50 -11.95
C ALA A 25 14.91 10.76 -11.60
N ARG A 26 13.78 11.47 -11.68
CA ARG A 26 12.47 10.87 -11.46
C ARG A 26 12.15 9.77 -12.47
N MET A 27 12.40 10.01 -13.77
CA MET A 27 12.20 9.00 -14.81
C MET A 27 13.12 7.79 -14.63
N GLN A 28 14.38 8.00 -14.28
CA GLN A 28 15.31 6.90 -13.97
C GLN A 28 14.82 6.04 -12.78
N SER A 29 14.17 6.65 -11.79
CA SER A 29 13.56 5.90 -10.69
C SER A 29 12.43 4.98 -11.16
N PHE A 30 11.67 5.38 -12.17
CA PHE A 30 10.61 4.56 -12.74
C PHE A 30 11.19 3.39 -13.54
N ASP A 31 12.19 3.65 -14.37
CA ASP A 31 12.90 2.64 -15.16
C ASP A 31 13.47 1.54 -14.25
N ARG A 32 14.18 1.93 -13.19
CA ARG A 32 14.72 0.99 -12.18
C ARG A 32 13.61 0.22 -11.48
N ALA A 33 12.52 0.89 -11.08
CA ALA A 33 11.42 0.22 -10.39
C ALA A 33 10.68 -0.79 -11.28
N LEU A 34 10.56 -0.51 -12.57
CA LEU A 34 9.86 -1.35 -13.53
C LEU A 34 10.78 -2.37 -14.21
N GLY A 35 12.10 -2.19 -14.15
CA GLY A 35 13.08 -3.02 -14.85
C GLY A 35 13.04 -2.81 -16.37
N VAL A 36 12.85 -1.56 -16.80
CA VAL A 36 12.69 -1.19 -18.22
C VAL A 36 13.60 -0.02 -18.58
N GLU A 37 13.72 0.26 -19.87
CA GLU A 37 14.40 1.45 -20.41
C GLU A 37 13.39 2.53 -20.81
N CYS A 38 13.85 3.77 -21.02
CA CYS A 38 12.99 4.92 -21.30
C CYS A 38 12.04 4.72 -22.49
N THR A 39 12.49 3.99 -23.53
CA THR A 39 11.72 3.68 -24.75
C THR A 39 10.57 2.70 -24.50
N HIS A 40 10.49 2.08 -23.32
CA HIS A 40 9.32 1.33 -22.88
C HIS A 40 8.08 2.22 -22.76
N CYS A 41 8.25 3.48 -22.33
CA CYS A 41 7.14 4.44 -22.20
C CYS A 41 7.18 5.53 -23.27
N HIS A 42 8.36 5.92 -23.75
CA HIS A 42 8.51 7.07 -24.64
C HIS A 42 8.88 6.70 -26.08
N VAL A 43 8.60 7.62 -27.01
CA VAL A 43 9.10 7.56 -28.39
C VAL A 43 10.52 8.16 -28.42
N ALA A 44 11.49 7.42 -28.95
CA ALA A 44 12.87 7.90 -29.03
C ALA A 44 12.96 9.16 -29.89
N GLY A 45 13.64 10.19 -29.38
CA GLY A 45 13.75 11.49 -30.06
C GLY A 45 12.55 12.43 -29.85
N ASP A 46 11.44 11.95 -29.28
CA ASP A 46 10.28 12.75 -28.93
C ASP A 46 9.68 12.31 -27.59
N TRP A 47 10.35 12.68 -26.50
CA TRP A 47 10.03 12.25 -25.14
C TRP A 47 8.70 12.79 -24.59
N LYS A 48 8.04 13.71 -25.30
CA LYS A 48 6.74 14.28 -24.89
C LYS A 48 5.56 13.55 -25.52
N ARG A 49 5.80 12.75 -26.56
CA ARG A 49 4.78 12.07 -27.33
C ARG A 49 4.14 10.92 -26.53
N ASP A 50 2.83 10.95 -26.42
CA ASP A 50 2.01 10.08 -25.56
C ASP A 50 1.30 8.95 -26.34
N GLU A 51 1.92 8.45 -27.39
CA GLU A 51 1.30 7.45 -28.28
C GLU A 51 1.35 6.03 -27.73
N LYS A 52 2.28 5.74 -26.83
CA LYS A 52 2.45 4.41 -26.26
C LYS A 52 1.44 4.19 -25.14
N PRO A 53 0.72 3.05 -25.09
CA PRO A 53 -0.24 2.79 -24.02
C PRO A 53 0.41 2.78 -22.62
N GLU A 54 1.69 2.41 -22.54
CA GLU A 54 2.49 2.42 -21.31
C GLU A 54 2.63 3.84 -20.72
N TYR A 55 2.75 4.86 -21.57
CA TYR A 55 2.86 6.26 -21.14
C TYR A 55 1.62 6.68 -20.34
N GLY A 56 0.43 6.51 -20.93
CA GLY A 56 -0.83 6.86 -20.26
C GLY A 56 -1.11 6.00 -19.03
N PHE A 57 -0.69 4.72 -19.05
CA PHE A 57 -0.81 3.85 -17.88
C PHE A 57 0.13 4.24 -16.74
N ALA A 58 1.37 4.61 -17.04
CA ALA A 58 2.33 5.13 -16.07
C ALA A 58 1.82 6.42 -15.41
N GLN A 59 1.18 7.33 -16.16
CA GLN A 59 0.56 8.52 -15.59
C GLN A 59 -0.52 8.21 -14.55
N ARG A 60 -1.38 7.20 -14.81
CA ARG A 60 -2.37 6.74 -13.83
C ARG A 60 -1.71 6.18 -12.57
N MET A 61 -0.65 5.38 -12.73
CA MET A 61 0.13 4.84 -11.62
C MET A 61 0.84 5.93 -10.79
N ILE A 62 1.34 6.99 -11.44
CA ILE A 62 1.92 8.15 -10.76
C ILE A 62 0.86 8.84 -9.90
N ARG A 63 -0.31 9.17 -10.48
CA ARG A 63 -1.42 9.81 -9.75
C ARG A 63 -1.93 8.94 -8.60
N MET A 64 -2.02 7.63 -8.81
CA MET A 64 -2.37 6.68 -7.75
C MET A 64 -1.36 6.75 -6.59
N THR A 65 -0.07 6.67 -6.88
CA THR A 65 0.98 6.69 -5.86
C THR A 65 0.98 8.02 -5.09
N GLU A 66 0.87 9.14 -5.80
CA GLU A 66 0.80 10.48 -5.20
C GLU A 66 -0.45 10.63 -4.32
N GLY A 67 -1.62 10.22 -4.81
CA GLY A 67 -2.88 10.32 -4.08
C GLY A 67 -2.93 9.42 -2.84
N LEU A 68 -2.39 8.20 -2.93
CA LEU A 68 -2.25 7.32 -1.76
C LEU A 68 -1.28 7.91 -0.72
N ASN A 69 -0.15 8.46 -1.16
CA ASN A 69 0.85 9.06 -0.28
C ASN A 69 0.39 10.37 0.36
N ALA A 70 -0.49 11.13 -0.30
CA ALA A 70 -1.11 12.32 0.28
C ALA A 70 -2.33 11.99 1.18
N GLY A 71 -2.98 10.85 0.92
CA GLY A 71 -4.17 10.37 1.62
C GLY A 71 -3.86 9.24 2.60
N THR A 72 -4.40 8.05 2.34
CA THR A 72 -4.41 6.89 3.24
C THR A 72 -3.04 6.49 3.80
N LEU A 73 -1.95 6.73 3.05
CA LEU A 73 -0.59 6.36 3.43
C LEU A 73 0.27 7.50 3.96
N ARG A 74 -0.27 8.72 4.07
CA ARG A 74 0.46 9.92 4.49
C ARG A 74 1.24 9.71 5.78
N ASP A 75 0.55 9.15 6.78
CA ASP A 75 1.12 8.97 8.13
C ASP A 75 1.73 7.57 8.31
N LEU A 76 1.81 6.77 7.23
CA LEU A 76 2.27 5.37 7.24
C LEU A 76 3.55 5.14 6.41
N GLY A 77 4.19 6.23 5.96
CA GLY A 77 5.48 6.21 5.27
C GLY A 77 5.40 6.12 3.75
N GLY A 78 4.19 6.10 3.18
CA GLY A 78 3.97 6.08 1.74
C GLY A 78 4.48 4.82 1.01
N VAL A 79 4.27 4.81 -0.30
CA VAL A 79 4.81 3.81 -1.24
C VAL A 79 5.51 4.47 -2.40
N THR A 80 6.38 3.71 -3.06
CA THR A 80 7.05 4.09 -4.31
C THR A 80 6.73 3.06 -5.38
N CYS A 81 7.09 3.34 -6.64
CA CYS A 81 7.00 2.34 -7.71
C CYS A 81 7.73 1.04 -7.33
N TRP A 82 8.89 1.16 -6.68
CA TRP A 82 9.67 0.02 -6.19
C TRP A 82 8.93 -0.81 -5.16
N SER A 83 8.08 -0.20 -4.32
CA SER A 83 7.38 -0.91 -3.26
C SER A 83 6.57 -2.09 -3.76
N CYS A 84 6.07 -2.01 -4.99
CA CYS A 84 5.27 -3.07 -5.60
C CYS A 84 5.98 -3.73 -6.81
N HIS A 85 6.65 -2.97 -7.68
CA HIS A 85 7.21 -3.50 -8.94
C HIS A 85 8.55 -4.24 -8.79
N ARG A 86 9.46 -3.76 -7.92
CA ARG A 86 10.77 -4.38 -7.62
C ARG A 86 11.54 -4.90 -8.85
N GLY A 87 11.64 -4.07 -9.90
CA GLY A 87 12.35 -4.41 -11.14
C GLY A 87 11.52 -5.21 -12.15
N SER A 88 10.19 -5.27 -11.99
CA SER A 88 9.28 -5.94 -12.92
C SER A 88 8.06 -5.08 -13.25
N VAL A 89 7.74 -4.98 -14.53
CA VAL A 89 6.52 -4.30 -15.03
C VAL A 89 5.23 -4.91 -14.46
N LYS A 90 5.26 -6.18 -14.06
CA LYS A 90 4.16 -6.87 -13.38
C LYS A 90 4.56 -7.14 -11.93
N PRO A 91 3.91 -6.51 -10.94
CA PRO A 91 4.17 -6.77 -9.53
C PRO A 91 3.93 -8.23 -9.15
N ALA A 92 4.68 -8.72 -8.16
CA ALA A 92 4.52 -10.06 -7.63
C ALA A 92 3.12 -10.24 -7.02
N ARG A 93 2.59 -11.47 -7.12
CA ARG A 93 1.36 -11.88 -6.45
C ARG A 93 1.66 -12.95 -5.42
N MET A 94 0.76 -13.07 -4.45
CA MET A 94 0.91 -14.04 -3.38
C MET A 94 0.83 -15.48 -3.91
N PRO A 95 1.81 -16.35 -3.62
CA PRO A 95 1.70 -17.77 -3.93
C PRO A 95 0.57 -18.41 -3.13
N ARG A 96 -0.25 -19.24 -3.79
CA ARG A 96 -1.41 -19.90 -3.17
C ARG A 96 -1.03 -20.75 -1.95
N ALA A 97 0.01 -21.57 -2.11
CA ALA A 97 0.52 -22.43 -1.05
C ALA A 97 0.88 -21.66 0.23
N GLY A 98 1.32 -20.41 0.11
CA GLY A 98 1.78 -19.61 1.26
C GLY A 98 0.68 -19.26 2.27
N TRP A 99 -0.57 -19.07 1.83
CA TRP A 99 -1.69 -18.82 2.75
C TRP A 99 -2.50 -20.08 3.06
N GLU A 100 -2.48 -21.09 2.18
CA GLU A 100 -3.14 -22.38 2.44
C GLU A 100 -2.51 -23.13 3.60
N ASP A 101 -1.17 -23.16 3.67
CA ASP A 101 -0.45 -23.74 4.81
C ASP A 101 -0.87 -23.09 6.13
N ARG A 102 -0.96 -21.76 6.16
CA ARG A 102 -1.40 -21.03 7.36
C ARG A 102 -2.84 -21.30 7.71
N LEU A 103 -3.71 -21.41 6.71
CA LEU A 103 -5.11 -21.74 6.91
C LEU A 103 -5.26 -23.15 7.49
N ALA A 104 -4.45 -24.11 7.05
CA ALA A 104 -4.42 -25.47 7.58
C ALA A 104 -4.00 -25.49 9.06
N HIS A 105 -3.05 -24.65 9.45
CA HIS A 105 -2.54 -24.53 10.83
C HIS A 105 -3.25 -23.47 11.68
N ARG A 106 -4.47 -23.06 11.31
CA ARG A 106 -5.24 -22.06 12.07
C ARG A 106 -5.62 -22.56 13.47
N PRO A 107 -5.77 -21.66 14.47
CA PRO A 107 -6.23 -22.03 15.80
C PRO A 107 -7.60 -22.75 15.76
N GLU A 108 -7.79 -23.71 16.66
CA GLU A 108 -9.05 -24.47 16.78
C GLU A 108 -10.26 -23.56 16.96
N ALA A 109 -10.10 -22.47 17.73
CA ALA A 109 -11.11 -21.45 17.96
C ALA A 109 -11.62 -20.75 16.68
N MET A 110 -10.95 -20.92 15.53
CA MET A 110 -11.35 -20.40 14.23
C MET A 110 -12.02 -21.45 13.32
N LYS A 111 -12.15 -22.70 13.77
CA LYS A 111 -12.90 -23.73 13.04
C LYS A 111 -14.39 -23.57 13.38
N LEU A 112 -15.18 -23.19 12.39
CA LEU A 112 -16.61 -22.98 12.52
C LEU A 112 -17.38 -24.23 12.07
N SER A 113 -18.58 -24.40 12.62
CA SER A 113 -19.58 -25.30 12.04
C SER A 113 -19.97 -24.84 10.63
N GLU A 114 -20.52 -25.73 9.81
CA GLU A 114 -21.00 -25.35 8.47
C GLU A 114 -22.12 -24.31 8.51
N GLU A 115 -22.93 -24.33 9.56
CA GLU A 115 -24.01 -23.37 9.78
C GLU A 115 -23.43 -21.98 10.09
N ASP A 116 -22.54 -21.90 11.08
CA ASP A 116 -21.93 -20.62 11.47
C ASP A 116 -21.07 -20.04 10.36
N ALA A 117 -20.40 -20.88 9.57
CA ALA A 117 -19.59 -20.44 8.44
C ALA A 117 -20.39 -19.65 7.38
N LYS A 118 -21.70 -19.92 7.26
CA LYS A 118 -22.60 -19.23 6.31
C LYS A 118 -23.19 -17.93 6.87
N LYS A 119 -23.21 -17.76 8.19
CA LYS A 119 -23.72 -16.55 8.84
C LYS A 119 -22.87 -15.33 8.46
N PRO A 120 -23.44 -14.11 8.47
CA PRO A 120 -22.64 -12.89 8.42
C PRO A 120 -21.56 -12.89 9.50
N ALA A 121 -20.36 -12.47 9.14
CA ALA A 121 -19.21 -12.52 10.03
C ALA A 121 -19.44 -11.74 11.33
N SER A 122 -20.21 -10.65 11.30
CA SER A 122 -20.56 -9.88 12.50
C SER A 122 -21.44 -10.61 13.52
N GLU A 123 -22.13 -11.68 13.11
CA GLU A 123 -22.91 -12.51 14.03
C GLU A 123 -22.03 -13.53 14.77
N VAL A 124 -20.85 -13.85 14.22
CA VAL A 124 -19.93 -14.86 14.77
C VAL A 124 -18.73 -14.23 15.48
N TYR A 125 -18.21 -13.11 14.95
CA TYR A 125 -17.01 -12.46 15.48
C TYR A 125 -17.31 -11.02 15.96
N GLY A 126 -16.74 -10.67 17.11
CA GLY A 126 -16.84 -9.33 17.69
C GLY A 126 -15.96 -8.29 17.02
N ASN A 127 -16.39 -7.02 17.05
CA ASN A 127 -15.64 -5.85 16.59
C ASN A 127 -15.09 -5.95 15.15
N LEU A 128 -15.88 -6.54 14.26
CA LEU A 128 -15.66 -6.53 12.80
C LEU A 128 -16.13 -5.18 12.22
N GLN A 129 -15.18 -4.26 12.07
CA GLN A 129 -15.43 -2.96 11.43
C GLN A 129 -15.43 -3.05 9.89
N LEU A 130 -14.76 -4.08 9.37
CA LEU A 130 -14.69 -4.42 7.95
C LEU A 130 -15.03 -5.90 7.82
N LEU A 131 -15.50 -6.32 6.64
CA LEU A 131 -15.93 -7.70 6.35
C LEU A 131 -17.14 -8.19 7.18
N ALA A 132 -17.83 -7.33 7.92
CA ALA A 132 -18.98 -7.69 8.76
C ALA A 132 -20.07 -8.49 8.02
N ARG A 133 -20.33 -8.14 6.75
CA ARG A 133 -21.32 -8.80 5.89
C ARG A 133 -20.78 -10.01 5.11
N ALA A 134 -19.47 -10.26 5.15
CA ALA A 134 -18.90 -11.43 4.50
C ALA A 134 -19.34 -12.70 5.25
N PRO A 135 -19.34 -13.89 4.61
CA PRO A 135 -19.56 -15.14 5.33
C PRO A 135 -18.50 -15.33 6.41
N ALA A 136 -18.89 -15.73 7.62
CA ALA A 136 -17.97 -15.94 8.74
C ALA A 136 -16.86 -16.95 8.38
N GLY A 137 -17.19 -17.98 7.61
CA GLY A 137 -16.22 -18.98 7.14
C GLY A 137 -15.10 -18.42 6.25
N SER A 138 -15.27 -17.20 5.71
CA SER A 138 -14.22 -16.53 4.93
C SER A 138 -13.18 -15.82 5.79
N ILE A 139 -13.48 -15.52 7.06
CA ILE A 139 -12.59 -14.74 7.93
C ILE A 139 -11.26 -15.46 8.19
N PRO A 140 -11.23 -16.77 8.51
CA PRO A 140 -9.95 -17.48 8.69
C PRO A 140 -9.06 -17.45 7.44
N MET A 141 -9.66 -17.54 6.25
CA MET A 141 -8.93 -17.44 4.98
C MET A 141 -8.34 -16.04 4.79
N ASN A 142 -9.14 -14.98 4.98
CA ASN A 142 -8.68 -13.59 4.89
C ASN A 142 -7.52 -13.31 5.86
N MET A 143 -7.66 -13.72 7.13
CA MET A 143 -6.60 -13.54 8.12
C MET A 143 -5.32 -14.30 7.76
N SER A 144 -5.44 -15.51 7.20
CA SER A 144 -4.29 -16.29 6.73
C SER A 144 -3.57 -15.61 5.58
N ILE A 145 -4.32 -15.04 4.63
CA ILE A 145 -3.78 -14.25 3.52
C ILE A 145 -3.06 -13.00 4.04
N TYR A 146 -3.65 -12.27 4.98
CA TYR A 146 -3.00 -11.06 5.53
C TYR A 146 -1.72 -11.40 6.30
N ALA A 147 -1.76 -12.45 7.13
CA ALA A 147 -0.61 -12.91 7.90
C ALA A 147 0.54 -13.36 7.00
N ALA A 148 0.27 -14.16 5.95
CA ALA A 148 1.30 -14.55 5.00
C ALA A 148 1.80 -13.37 4.15
N ALA A 149 0.92 -12.43 3.78
CA ALA A 149 1.32 -11.26 3.00
C ALA A 149 2.31 -10.36 3.75
N LEU A 150 2.14 -10.26 5.07
CA LEU A 150 2.97 -9.45 5.97
C LEU A 150 4.14 -10.24 6.59
N GLY A 151 4.16 -11.56 6.46
CA GLY A 151 5.17 -12.43 7.08
C GLY A 151 5.07 -12.53 8.61
N VAL A 152 3.87 -12.35 9.18
CA VAL A 152 3.65 -12.29 10.64
C VAL A 152 2.78 -13.43 11.16
N SER A 153 2.75 -13.64 12.46
CA SER A 153 1.78 -14.51 13.13
C SER A 153 0.49 -13.75 13.49
N CYS A 154 -0.58 -14.47 13.83
CA CYS A 154 -1.85 -13.87 14.24
C CYS A 154 -1.69 -12.92 15.45
N GLY A 155 -0.77 -13.26 16.36
CA GLY A 155 -0.46 -12.46 17.56
C GLY A 155 0.18 -11.09 17.28
N HIS A 156 0.58 -10.83 16.03
CA HIS A 156 1.00 -9.48 15.62
C HIS A 156 -0.17 -8.49 15.67
N CYS A 157 -1.36 -8.92 15.22
CA CYS A 157 -2.56 -8.09 15.17
C CYS A 157 -3.54 -8.38 16.31
N HIS A 158 -3.66 -9.63 16.75
CA HIS A 158 -4.68 -10.04 17.71
C HIS A 158 -4.09 -10.39 19.08
N VAL A 159 -4.87 -10.16 20.12
CA VAL A 159 -4.59 -10.68 21.46
C VAL A 159 -5.16 -12.10 21.52
N PRO A 160 -4.36 -13.15 21.80
CA PRO A 160 -4.87 -14.50 21.94
C PRO A 160 -6.01 -14.56 22.98
N GLY A 161 -7.14 -15.15 22.61
CA GLY A 161 -8.33 -15.21 23.46
C GLY A 161 -9.24 -13.96 23.43
N HIS A 162 -8.74 -12.84 22.91
CA HIS A 162 -9.47 -11.56 22.80
C HIS A 162 -9.32 -10.99 21.38
N TRP A 163 -9.80 -11.74 20.38
CA TRP A 163 -9.60 -11.44 18.95
C TRP A 163 -10.23 -10.11 18.52
N GLU A 164 -11.31 -9.73 19.19
CA GLU A 164 -12.05 -8.48 19.06
C GLU A 164 -11.30 -7.27 19.62
N SER A 165 -10.33 -7.47 20.52
CA SER A 165 -9.56 -6.38 21.13
C SER A 165 -8.83 -5.51 20.10
N ASP A 166 -8.81 -4.19 20.35
CA ASP A 166 -8.08 -3.19 19.57
C ASP A 166 -6.80 -2.70 20.24
N GLU A 167 -6.36 -3.40 21.29
CA GLU A 167 -5.15 -3.08 22.05
C GLU A 167 -3.90 -3.01 21.18
N LYS A 168 -3.79 -3.89 20.17
CA LYS A 168 -2.62 -3.94 19.28
C LYS A 168 -2.76 -2.92 18.13
N PRO A 169 -1.83 -1.95 18.00
CA PRO A 169 -1.91 -0.92 16.96
C PRO A 169 -1.83 -1.47 15.53
N ALA A 170 -1.24 -2.66 15.36
CA ALA A 170 -1.19 -3.35 14.07
C ALA A 170 -2.58 -3.66 13.50
N LYS A 171 -3.57 -4.01 14.34
CA LYS A 171 -4.95 -4.27 13.90
C LYS A 171 -5.61 -3.01 13.36
N ARG A 172 -5.43 -1.88 14.04
CA ARG A 172 -5.92 -0.57 13.57
C ARG A 172 -5.28 -0.20 12.24
N THR A 173 -3.97 -0.41 12.10
CA THR A 173 -3.25 -0.16 10.83
C THR A 173 -3.76 -1.06 9.71
N ALA A 174 -4.02 -2.35 9.99
CA ALA A 174 -4.57 -3.28 9.01
C ALA A 174 -5.96 -2.83 8.52
N ARG A 175 -6.82 -2.26 9.38
CA ARG A 175 -8.11 -1.70 8.95
C ARG A 175 -7.96 -0.53 7.98
N ILE A 176 -6.98 0.35 8.21
CA ILE A 176 -6.65 1.44 7.29
C ILE A 176 -6.20 0.87 5.93
N MET A 177 -5.33 -0.15 5.94
CA MET A 177 -4.87 -0.83 4.73
C MET A 177 -6.00 -1.51 3.95
N LEU A 178 -6.97 -2.10 4.64
CA LEU A 178 -8.13 -2.70 4.00
C LEU A 178 -9.02 -1.63 3.34
N GLY A 179 -9.20 -0.47 4.00
CA GLY A 179 -9.91 0.67 3.41
C GLY A 179 -9.23 1.24 2.16
N MET A 180 -7.90 1.15 2.07
CA MET A 180 -7.12 1.59 0.90
C MET A 180 -7.58 0.90 -0.40
N PHE A 181 -8.08 -0.33 -0.35
CA PHE A 181 -8.54 -1.01 -1.57
C PHE A 181 -9.70 -0.31 -2.27
N SER A 182 -10.48 0.49 -1.54
CA SER A 182 -11.53 1.35 -2.10
C SER A 182 -11.00 2.62 -2.78
N GLU A 183 -9.71 2.94 -2.59
CA GLU A 183 -9.06 4.09 -3.23
C GLU A 183 -8.54 3.76 -4.63
N PHE A 184 -8.09 2.53 -4.88
CA PHE A 184 -7.51 2.15 -6.16
C PHE A 184 -8.42 2.41 -7.38
N PRO A 185 -9.74 2.09 -7.36
CA PRO A 185 -10.60 2.31 -8.53
C PRO A 185 -10.63 3.77 -9.02
N LYS A 186 -10.33 4.76 -8.16
CA LYS A 186 -10.38 6.19 -8.53
C LYS A 186 -9.37 6.59 -9.60
N TYR A 187 -8.35 5.78 -9.83
CA TYR A 187 -7.23 6.09 -10.74
C TYR A 187 -7.26 5.30 -12.05
N PHE A 188 -8.22 4.38 -12.22
CA PHE A 188 -8.27 3.49 -13.38
C PHE A 188 -9.69 3.36 -13.93
N ASP A 189 -9.78 3.16 -15.24
CA ASP A 189 -11.02 2.67 -15.86
C ASP A 189 -11.30 1.25 -15.35
N ALA A 190 -12.57 0.88 -15.21
CA ALA A 190 -12.98 -0.42 -14.65
C ALA A 190 -12.35 -1.62 -15.40
N SER A 191 -12.15 -1.51 -16.72
CA SER A 191 -11.53 -2.55 -17.55
C SER A 191 -10.00 -2.60 -17.47
N ARG A 192 -9.37 -1.62 -16.83
CA ARG A 192 -7.91 -1.43 -16.78
C ARG A 192 -7.37 -1.41 -15.35
N GLN A 193 -8.20 -1.74 -14.37
CA GLN A 193 -7.81 -1.71 -12.96
C GLN A 193 -6.87 -2.89 -12.64
N PRO A 194 -5.67 -2.63 -12.08
CA PRO A 194 -4.79 -3.70 -11.62
C PRO A 194 -5.39 -4.41 -10.38
N SER A 195 -5.28 -5.74 -10.34
CA SER A 195 -5.64 -6.51 -9.15
C SER A 195 -4.52 -6.42 -8.12
N MET A 196 -4.65 -5.47 -7.18
CA MET A 196 -3.72 -5.31 -6.06
C MET A 196 -4.02 -6.34 -4.96
N GLN A 197 -2.97 -6.78 -4.26
CA GLN A 197 -3.04 -7.61 -3.05
C GLN A 197 -2.13 -7.02 -1.97
N CYS A 198 -2.32 -7.40 -0.71
CA CYS A 198 -1.38 -7.01 0.36
C CYS A 198 0.06 -7.42 -0.01
N TYR A 199 0.23 -8.64 -0.54
CA TYR A 199 1.54 -9.17 -0.95
C TYR A 199 2.18 -8.35 -2.06
N THR A 200 1.40 -7.68 -2.92
CA THR A 200 1.92 -6.88 -4.04
C THR A 200 3.00 -5.91 -3.59
N CYS A 201 2.81 -5.26 -2.43
CA CYS A 201 3.80 -4.33 -1.91
C CYS A 201 4.55 -4.87 -0.67
N HIS A 202 3.89 -5.65 0.20
CA HIS A 202 4.50 -6.15 1.43
C HIS A 202 5.49 -7.30 1.20
N GLN A 203 5.18 -8.24 0.29
CA GLN A 203 6.01 -9.39 -0.06
C GLN A 203 6.66 -10.10 1.17
N GLY A 204 5.87 -10.39 2.19
CA GLY A 204 6.33 -11.06 3.42
C GLY A 204 6.99 -10.15 4.45
N SER A 205 6.86 -8.83 4.33
CA SER A 205 7.38 -7.85 5.29
C SER A 205 6.29 -6.92 5.80
N VAL A 206 6.34 -6.58 7.11
CA VAL A 206 5.38 -5.66 7.75
C VAL A 206 5.38 -4.29 7.08
N LYS A 207 6.54 -3.82 6.59
CA LYS A 207 6.67 -2.58 5.83
C LYS A 207 7.08 -2.89 4.40
N PRO A 208 6.45 -2.30 3.38
CA PRO A 208 6.91 -2.41 2.00
C PRO A 208 8.35 -1.90 1.87
N GLN A 209 9.15 -2.59 1.06
CA GLN A 209 10.48 -2.11 0.73
C GLN A 209 10.38 -0.85 -0.13
N ARG A 210 11.39 0.01 -0.04
CA ARG A 210 11.61 1.12 -0.97
C ARG A 210 12.87 0.82 -1.78
N MET A 211 13.07 1.57 -2.86
CA MET A 211 14.28 1.41 -3.65
C MET A 211 15.51 1.56 -2.73
N PRO A 212 16.46 0.62 -2.77
CA PRO A 212 17.69 0.76 -1.99
C PRO A 212 18.38 2.08 -2.34
N ALA A 213 18.96 2.74 -1.34
CA ALA A 213 19.90 3.82 -1.62
C ALA A 213 21.04 3.22 -2.46
N GLY A 214 21.19 3.72 -3.68
CA GLY A 214 22.30 3.40 -4.56
C GLY A 214 23.50 4.27 -4.27
#